data_AF-A0A1W2E1R6-F1
#
_entry.id   AF-A0A1W2E1R6-F1
#
_cell.length_a   1.000
_cell.length_b   1.000
_cell.length_c   1.000
_cell.angle_alpha   90.00
_cell.angle_beta   90.00
_cell.angle_gamma   90.00
#
_symmetry.space_group_name_H-M   'P 1'
#
loop_
_entity.id
_entity.type
_entity.pdbx_description
1 polymer ?
#
loop_
_entity_poly.entity_id
_entity_poly.type
_entity_poly.pdbx_seq_one_letter_code
_entity_poly.pdbx_strand_id
1 'polypeptide(L)'
;MPTSIVLEQSFDFLHMVWMLPKGWGKSHGRNRHGQDGRKLCPRQEISDADAKDAALLEGIMRLDTLSVPDKRRRLVQELAPRLTDGYLFVQRDMLNRIFRAALGRRRVGRDVDEDDRVVSSHAQLKGRMQNWHKAQKTSCGLPKRVSRAKRLMSWSLEHVSRLLRSPIYLGSSSQKLRSRKATARKRYIIRDAIYWVPLIMITMGVRPEEILQAAVPDVVRRGGILCLFVGDEEDAVLKNEQSRRVLPIPQILLDLGFREWVVAKSRSGETWLFPDIQPDRPHGRRSQIFGDRLRNLFKTLKLQDPREDIYAMRRTLSSKLMGLGIDTGTRQRILGHLEGTTVDKHYSDHGLLELKDLLDSVDYGIDVGHDRGFAFPIIVGTRTALQAALDVDVALSDQREVSAVQLRDAETDEIVFEATISGRKAPSTFPWNECGALEEKDVAARIISLVDDILVLRDLHLEAGATPEDIRQLLAHARTAIEGLLHCVRQIAQAWRAHRSQTTEIGANSVPSLQVRAKVSYAYSPFAANHSTTACAAWLRFGPRIANM
;
A
#
# COMPACT_ATOMS: atom_id res chain seq x y z
N MET A 1 -26.55 -45.41 -10.00
CA MET A 1 -25.85 -45.27 -8.72
C MET A 1 -25.77 -43.80 -8.36
N PRO A 2 -26.51 -43.28 -7.37
CA PRO A 2 -26.22 -41.94 -6.87
C PRO A 2 -24.89 -42.03 -6.12
N THR A 3 -23.80 -41.57 -6.74
CA THR A 3 -22.49 -41.49 -6.11
C THR A 3 -22.59 -40.52 -4.93
N SER A 4 -22.81 -41.06 -3.72
CA SER A 4 -22.79 -40.25 -2.51
C SER A 4 -21.40 -39.64 -2.37
N ILE A 5 -21.31 -38.31 -2.38
CA ILE A 5 -20.04 -37.61 -2.15
C ILE A 5 -19.53 -38.00 -0.77
N VAL A 6 -18.31 -38.51 -0.72
CA VAL A 6 -17.63 -38.92 0.53
C VAL A 6 -16.59 -37.88 0.95
N LEU A 7 -16.23 -37.89 2.23
CA LEU A 7 -15.25 -36.98 2.82
C LEU A 7 -13.95 -36.86 2.00
N GLU A 8 -13.46 -38.00 1.50
CA GLU A 8 -12.20 -38.07 0.77
C GLU A 8 -12.26 -37.35 -0.59
N GLN A 9 -13.39 -37.42 -1.29
CA GLN A 9 -13.58 -36.67 -2.53
C GLN A 9 -13.57 -35.15 -2.28
N SER A 10 -14.11 -34.71 -1.14
CA SER A 10 -14.03 -33.30 -0.73
C SER A 10 -12.60 -32.88 -0.42
N PHE A 11 -11.79 -33.76 0.19
CA PHE A 11 -10.36 -33.50 0.40
C PHE A 11 -9.61 -33.41 -0.93
N ASP A 12 -9.80 -34.35 -1.84
CA ASP A 12 -9.14 -34.35 -3.15
C ASP A 12 -9.50 -33.10 -3.94
N PHE A 13 -10.78 -32.70 -3.92
CA PHE A 13 -11.22 -31.47 -4.55
C PHE A 13 -10.55 -30.23 -3.93
N LEU A 14 -10.56 -30.11 -2.60
CA LEU A 14 -9.91 -28.99 -1.90
C LEU A 14 -8.39 -28.97 -2.14
N HIS A 15 -7.74 -30.13 -2.15
CA HIS A 15 -6.32 -30.26 -2.44
C HIS A 15 -6.02 -29.81 -3.88
N MET A 16 -6.79 -30.27 -4.87
CA MET A 16 -6.68 -29.81 -6.25
C MET A 16 -6.82 -28.28 -6.34
N VAL A 17 -7.82 -27.70 -5.68
CA VAL A 17 -8.01 -26.24 -5.62
C VAL A 17 -6.78 -25.57 -5.00
N TRP A 18 -6.26 -26.08 -3.89
CA TRP A 18 -5.09 -25.54 -3.20
C TRP A 18 -3.80 -25.54 -4.03
N MET A 19 -3.70 -26.47 -4.98
CA MET A 19 -2.59 -26.61 -5.91
C MET A 19 -2.70 -25.73 -7.16
N LEU A 20 -3.82 -25.02 -7.35
CA LEU A 20 -3.96 -24.10 -8.49
C LEU A 20 -3.02 -22.90 -8.39
N PRO A 21 -2.46 -22.43 -9.52
CA PRO A 21 -1.73 -21.17 -9.58
C PRO A 21 -2.61 -19.98 -9.17
N LYS A 22 -2.05 -19.02 -8.41
CA LYS A 22 -2.75 -17.86 -7.84
C LYS A 22 -3.42 -16.95 -8.90
N GLY A 23 -3.02 -17.05 -10.17
CA GLY A 23 -3.56 -16.28 -11.30
C GLY A 23 -4.52 -17.04 -12.23
N TRP A 24 -4.77 -18.33 -11.98
CA TRP A 24 -5.45 -19.23 -12.92
C TRP A 24 -6.77 -18.68 -13.48
N GLY A 25 -7.64 -18.13 -12.62
CA GLY A 25 -8.94 -17.60 -13.04
C GLY A 25 -8.87 -16.39 -14.00
N LYS A 26 -7.72 -15.72 -14.12
CA LYS A 26 -7.50 -14.60 -15.06
C LYS A 26 -6.77 -15.04 -16.34
N SER A 27 -6.27 -16.26 -16.39
CA SER A 27 -5.48 -16.78 -17.51
C SER A 27 -6.32 -17.13 -18.75
N HIS A 28 -7.65 -16.98 -18.67
CA HIS A 28 -8.54 -17.32 -19.78
C HIS A 28 -8.54 -16.26 -20.90
N GLY A 29 -7.98 -15.06 -20.67
CA GLY A 29 -7.88 -14.00 -21.68
C GLY A 29 -9.18 -13.24 -22.00
N ARG A 30 -10.35 -13.85 -21.76
CA ARG A 30 -11.66 -13.20 -21.90
C ARG A 30 -11.75 -11.90 -21.10
N ASN A 31 -12.25 -10.84 -21.73
CA ASN A 31 -12.49 -9.56 -21.09
C ASN A 31 -13.79 -8.93 -21.63
N ARG A 32 -14.19 -7.78 -21.06
CA ARG A 32 -15.45 -7.11 -21.46
C ARG A 32 -15.47 -6.59 -22.92
N HIS A 33 -14.32 -6.56 -23.59
CA HIS A 33 -14.15 -6.07 -24.96
C HIS A 33 -13.93 -7.20 -25.98
N GLY A 34 -13.60 -8.43 -25.54
CA GLY A 34 -13.34 -9.57 -26.41
C GLY A 34 -13.58 -10.91 -25.69
N GLN A 35 -14.27 -11.81 -26.37
CA GLN A 35 -14.55 -13.16 -25.87
C GLN A 35 -13.50 -14.20 -26.30
N ASP A 36 -12.55 -13.81 -27.16
CA ASP A 36 -11.43 -14.65 -27.56
C ASP A 36 -10.57 -14.96 -26.34
N GLY A 37 -10.67 -16.20 -25.89
CA GLY A 37 -10.03 -16.67 -24.69
C GLY A 37 -9.81 -18.16 -24.75
N ARG A 38 -8.70 -18.61 -24.17
CA ARG A 38 -8.34 -20.02 -24.15
C ARG A 38 -9.17 -20.77 -23.11
N LYS A 39 -9.59 -22.00 -23.45
CA LYS A 39 -10.23 -22.91 -22.50
C LYS A 39 -9.15 -23.44 -21.55
N LEU A 40 -9.30 -23.17 -20.26
CA LEU A 40 -8.36 -23.62 -19.24
C LEU A 40 -8.79 -24.97 -18.66
N CYS A 41 -7.84 -25.89 -18.49
CA CYS A 41 -8.03 -27.12 -17.72
C CYS A 41 -7.30 -26.97 -16.37
N PRO A 42 -8.02 -27.00 -15.22
CA PRO A 42 -7.40 -26.88 -13.89
C PRO A 42 -6.24 -27.87 -13.66
N ARG A 43 -6.43 -29.14 -14.04
CA ARG A 43 -5.41 -30.19 -13.85
C ARG A 43 -4.17 -29.97 -14.71
N GLN A 44 -4.34 -29.50 -15.95
CA GLN A 44 -3.22 -29.18 -16.83
C GLN A 44 -2.40 -28.02 -16.26
N GLU A 45 -3.08 -26.96 -15.82
CA GLU A 45 -2.41 -25.77 -15.25
C GLU A 45 -1.64 -26.08 -13.96
N ILE A 46 -2.11 -27.06 -13.16
CA ILE A 46 -1.35 -27.59 -12.03
C ILE A 46 -0.11 -28.35 -12.52
N SER A 47 -0.27 -29.29 -13.45
CA SER A 47 0.82 -30.10 -14.01
C SER A 47 1.92 -29.23 -14.63
N ASP A 48 1.56 -28.23 -15.41
CA ASP A 48 2.51 -27.33 -16.08
C ASP A 48 3.30 -26.52 -15.05
N ALA A 49 2.62 -26.05 -14.01
CA ALA A 49 3.26 -25.30 -12.94
C ALA A 49 4.16 -26.18 -12.06
N ASP A 50 3.77 -27.43 -11.80
CA ASP A 50 4.57 -28.39 -11.04
C ASP A 50 5.83 -28.81 -11.82
N ALA A 51 5.71 -29.05 -13.13
CA ALA A 51 6.84 -29.34 -14.01
C ALA A 51 7.85 -28.18 -14.05
N LYS A 52 7.35 -26.94 -14.16
CA LYS A 52 8.18 -25.74 -14.13
C LYS A 52 8.92 -25.57 -12.79
N ASP A 53 8.20 -25.76 -11.68
CA ASP A 53 8.76 -25.64 -10.34
C ASP A 53 9.82 -26.73 -10.07
N ALA A 54 9.62 -27.95 -10.55
CA ALA A 54 10.58 -29.05 -10.46
C ALA A 54 11.89 -28.74 -11.22
N ALA A 55 11.80 -28.26 -12.46
CA ALA A 55 12.97 -27.88 -13.25
C ALA A 55 13.75 -26.72 -12.59
N LEU A 56 13.04 -25.74 -12.02
CA LEU A 56 13.65 -24.63 -11.30
C LEU A 56 14.39 -25.10 -10.03
N LEU A 57 13.76 -25.99 -9.26
CA LEU A 57 14.36 -26.58 -8.06
C LEU A 57 15.66 -27.30 -8.40
N GLU A 58 15.64 -28.16 -9.42
CA GLU A 58 16.83 -28.90 -9.88
C GLU A 58 17.96 -27.94 -10.29
N GLY A 59 17.64 -26.91 -11.08
CA GLY A 59 18.60 -25.90 -11.50
C GLY A 59 19.22 -25.13 -10.34
N ILE A 60 18.42 -24.68 -9.36
CA ILE A 60 18.93 -23.94 -8.19
C ILE A 60 19.72 -24.85 -7.25
N MET A 61 19.34 -26.11 -7.11
CA MET A 61 20.04 -27.04 -6.22
C MET A 61 21.46 -27.34 -6.72
N ARG A 62 21.65 -27.45 -8.04
CA ARG A 62 22.95 -27.69 -8.70
C ARG A 62 23.94 -26.51 -8.60
N LEU A 63 23.50 -25.32 -8.22
CA LEU A 63 24.39 -24.16 -8.12
C LEU A 63 25.16 -24.18 -6.80
N ASP A 64 26.35 -24.78 -6.77
CA ASP A 64 27.17 -24.88 -5.55
C ASP A 64 27.76 -23.54 -5.10
N THR A 65 27.75 -22.53 -5.97
CA THR A 65 28.19 -21.15 -5.67
C THR A 65 27.21 -20.37 -4.81
N LEU A 66 25.96 -20.81 -4.67
CA LEU A 66 24.94 -20.11 -3.88
C LEU A 66 24.80 -20.73 -2.49
N SER A 67 24.80 -19.86 -1.48
CA SER A 67 24.49 -20.25 -0.11
C SER A 67 23.05 -20.77 0.02
N VAL A 68 22.76 -21.59 1.03
CA VAL A 68 21.39 -22.09 1.29
C VAL A 68 20.38 -20.93 1.49
N PRO A 69 20.70 -19.84 2.22
CA PRO A 69 19.85 -18.65 2.27
C PRO A 69 19.56 -18.03 0.91
N ASP A 70 20.55 -17.95 0.01
CA ASP A 70 20.36 -17.38 -1.33
C ASP A 70 19.53 -18.29 -2.24
N LYS A 71 19.77 -19.61 -2.19
CA LYS A 71 18.93 -20.62 -2.85
C LYS A 71 17.47 -20.50 -2.37
N ARG A 72 17.25 -20.34 -1.06
CA ARG A 72 15.91 -20.11 -0.48
C ARG A 72 15.28 -18.83 -1.04
N ARG A 73 16.04 -17.72 -1.10
CA ARG A 73 15.55 -16.44 -1.59
C ARG A 73 15.11 -16.53 -3.06
N ARG A 74 15.92 -17.15 -3.92
CA ARG A 74 15.58 -17.41 -5.32
C ARG A 74 14.32 -18.25 -5.45
N LEU A 75 14.24 -19.39 -4.76
CA LEU A 75 13.03 -20.23 -4.79
C LEU A 75 11.77 -19.48 -4.37
N VAL A 76 11.84 -18.67 -3.30
CA VAL A 76 10.71 -17.84 -2.86
C VAL A 76 10.26 -16.85 -3.96
N GLN A 77 11.20 -16.33 -4.76
CA GLN A 77 10.97 -15.34 -5.81
C GLN A 77 10.60 -15.92 -7.18
N GLU A 78 11.03 -17.14 -7.50
CA GLU A 78 10.90 -17.72 -8.84
C GLU A 78 9.85 -18.84 -8.93
N LEU A 79 9.58 -19.57 -7.83
CA LEU A 79 8.54 -20.60 -7.82
C LEU A 79 7.16 -20.00 -8.13
N ALA A 80 6.35 -20.75 -8.86
CA ALA A 80 5.01 -20.33 -9.24
C ALA A 80 4.09 -20.28 -8.00
N PRO A 81 3.50 -19.11 -7.67
CA PRO A 81 2.73 -18.96 -6.44
C PRO A 81 1.41 -19.72 -6.51
N ARG A 82 1.17 -20.60 -5.55
CA ARG A 82 -0.10 -21.32 -5.35
C ARG A 82 -1.03 -20.57 -4.37
N LEU A 83 -2.27 -21.05 -4.23
CA LEU A 83 -3.24 -20.50 -3.26
C LEU A 83 -2.69 -20.56 -1.83
N THR A 84 -3.00 -19.56 -1.01
CA THR A 84 -2.59 -19.57 0.39
C THR A 84 -3.40 -20.54 1.21
N ASP A 85 -2.79 -21.10 2.25
CA ASP A 85 -3.41 -21.99 3.22
C ASP A 85 -4.68 -21.40 3.84
N GLY A 86 -4.63 -20.12 4.21
CA GLY A 86 -5.80 -19.40 4.72
C GLY A 86 -6.96 -19.33 3.71
N TYR A 87 -6.66 -19.22 2.41
CA TYR A 87 -7.68 -19.15 1.37
C TYR A 87 -8.34 -20.51 1.11
N LEU A 88 -7.64 -21.61 1.40
CA LEU A 88 -8.23 -22.94 1.31
C LEU A 88 -9.39 -23.11 2.29
N PHE A 89 -9.29 -22.56 3.50
CA PHE A 89 -10.39 -22.56 4.46
C PHE A 89 -11.60 -21.76 3.96
N VAL A 90 -11.38 -20.64 3.27
CA VAL A 90 -12.46 -19.89 2.61
C VAL A 90 -13.16 -20.73 1.53
N GLN A 91 -12.40 -21.46 0.72
CA GLN A 91 -12.96 -22.37 -0.29
C GLN A 91 -13.73 -23.53 0.36
N ARG A 92 -13.20 -24.09 1.44
CA ARG A 92 -13.88 -25.10 2.26
C ARG A 92 -15.20 -24.58 2.81
N ASP A 93 -15.24 -23.36 3.33
CA ASP A 93 -16.48 -22.78 3.88
C ASP A 93 -17.50 -22.43 2.80
N MET A 94 -17.03 -22.05 1.61
CA MET A 94 -17.90 -21.88 0.44
C MET A 94 -18.50 -23.23 0.00
N LEU A 95 -17.67 -24.27 -0.09
CA LEU A 95 -18.12 -25.63 -0.38
C LEU A 95 -19.14 -26.13 0.66
N ASN A 96 -18.86 -25.88 1.95
CA ASN A 96 -19.76 -26.23 3.04
C ASN A 96 -21.11 -25.51 2.93
N ARG A 97 -21.13 -24.22 2.52
CA ARG A 97 -22.38 -23.48 2.27
C ARG A 97 -23.18 -24.06 1.10
N ILE A 98 -22.51 -24.40 0.00
CA ILE A 98 -23.16 -25.02 -1.17
C ILE A 98 -23.78 -26.36 -0.77
N PHE A 99 -23.02 -27.22 -0.08
CA PHE A 99 -23.52 -28.53 0.33
C PHE A 99 -24.60 -28.40 1.40
N ARG A 100 -24.53 -27.40 2.27
CA ARG A 100 -25.60 -27.12 3.24
C ARG A 100 -26.89 -26.69 2.58
N ALA A 101 -26.82 -25.90 1.51
CA ALA A 101 -27.99 -25.52 0.72
C ALA A 101 -28.59 -26.74 -0.01
N ALA A 102 -27.75 -27.64 -0.53
CA ALA A 102 -28.21 -28.80 -1.30
C ALA A 102 -28.66 -30.00 -0.44
N LEU A 103 -27.97 -30.29 0.68
CA LEU A 103 -28.10 -31.52 1.48
C LEU A 103 -28.69 -31.27 2.89
N GLY A 104 -28.96 -30.02 3.26
CA GLY A 104 -29.38 -29.65 4.60
C GLY A 104 -28.27 -29.73 5.65
N ARG A 105 -28.64 -29.80 6.95
CA ARG A 105 -27.67 -29.74 8.07
C ARG A 105 -27.08 -31.09 8.49
N ARG A 106 -27.71 -32.22 8.15
CA ARG A 106 -27.36 -33.55 8.69
C ARG A 106 -25.92 -34.01 8.42
N ARG A 107 -25.28 -33.54 7.34
CA ARG A 107 -23.94 -34.03 6.92
C ARG A 107 -22.85 -32.95 6.80
N VAL A 108 -23.20 -31.70 7.08
CA VAL A 108 -22.32 -30.52 6.95
C VAL A 108 -22.52 -29.48 8.08
N GLY A 109 -23.31 -29.86 9.09
CA GLY A 109 -23.54 -29.08 10.29
C GLY A 109 -22.29 -28.99 11.17
N ARG A 110 -22.32 -28.07 12.14
CA ARG A 110 -21.26 -27.94 13.13
C ARG A 110 -21.22 -29.14 14.06
N ASP A 111 -22.36 -29.77 14.29
CA ASP A 111 -22.58 -30.84 15.28
C ASP A 111 -22.55 -32.25 14.67
N VAL A 112 -22.07 -32.38 13.43
CA VAL A 112 -21.94 -33.69 12.77
C VAL A 112 -20.63 -34.36 13.22
N ASP A 113 -20.67 -35.64 13.54
CA ASP A 113 -19.46 -36.40 13.89
C ASP A 113 -18.45 -36.42 12.74
N GLU A 114 -17.17 -36.54 13.07
CA GLU A 114 -16.09 -36.43 12.08
C GLU A 114 -16.18 -37.47 10.96
N ASP A 115 -16.67 -38.67 11.28
CA ASP A 115 -16.80 -39.80 10.36
C ASP A 115 -17.98 -39.66 9.38
N ASP A 116 -19.00 -38.87 9.75
CA ASP A 116 -20.22 -38.69 8.97
C ASP A 116 -20.21 -37.44 8.07
N ARG A 117 -19.17 -36.62 8.20
CA ARG A 117 -19.02 -35.37 7.45
C ARG A 117 -18.72 -35.61 5.99
N VAL A 118 -19.38 -34.84 5.12
CA VAL A 118 -19.04 -34.79 3.69
C VAL A 118 -17.95 -33.76 3.40
N VAL A 119 -17.91 -32.67 4.18
CA VAL A 119 -16.91 -31.61 4.05
C VAL A 119 -16.03 -31.60 5.29
N SER A 120 -14.72 -31.68 5.08
CA SER A 120 -13.73 -31.74 6.15
C SER A 120 -13.86 -30.63 7.18
N SER A 121 -13.60 -30.97 8.44
CA SER A 121 -13.51 -29.98 9.51
C SER A 121 -12.25 -29.11 9.33
N HIS A 122 -12.23 -27.94 9.98
CA HIS A 122 -11.03 -27.09 10.01
C HIS A 122 -9.82 -27.83 10.59
N ALA A 123 -10.03 -28.67 11.61
CA ALA A 123 -8.97 -29.44 12.26
C ALA A 123 -8.41 -30.52 11.34
N GLN A 124 -9.28 -31.33 10.72
CA GLN A 124 -8.87 -32.39 9.79
C GLN A 124 -8.08 -31.83 8.60
N LEU A 125 -8.58 -30.73 8.00
CA LEU A 125 -7.91 -30.08 6.88
C LEU A 125 -6.54 -29.50 7.29
N LYS A 126 -6.47 -28.84 8.45
CA LYS A 126 -5.21 -28.32 8.99
C LYS A 126 -4.18 -29.42 9.23
N GLY A 127 -4.59 -30.56 9.80
CA GLY A 127 -3.70 -31.71 10.04
C GLY A 127 -3.10 -32.26 8.74
N ARG A 128 -3.93 -32.48 7.71
CA ARG A 128 -3.46 -32.95 6.39
C ARG A 128 -2.50 -31.96 5.74
N MET A 129 -2.80 -30.67 5.78
CA MET A 129 -1.92 -29.63 5.24
C MET A 129 -0.56 -29.61 5.94
N GLN A 130 -0.53 -29.74 7.27
CA GLN A 130 0.72 -29.81 8.03
C GLN A 130 1.56 -31.02 7.64
N ASN A 131 0.94 -32.19 7.49
CA ASN A 131 1.62 -33.42 7.05
C ASN A 131 2.18 -33.26 5.63
N TRP A 132 1.39 -32.68 4.72
CA TRP A 132 1.84 -32.36 3.37
C TRP A 132 3.06 -31.42 3.38
N HIS A 133 3.03 -30.33 4.14
CA HIS A 133 4.17 -29.39 4.24
C HIS A 133 5.44 -30.03 4.81
N LYS A 134 5.30 -31.00 5.71
CA LYS A 134 6.45 -31.77 6.23
C LYS A 134 7.08 -32.63 5.13
N ALA A 135 6.27 -33.26 4.29
CA ALA A 135 6.74 -34.09 3.17
C ALA A 135 7.32 -33.26 1.99
N GLN A 136 6.93 -31.99 1.85
CA GLN A 136 7.25 -31.16 0.69
C GLN A 136 8.44 -30.22 0.89
N LYS A 137 9.50 -30.74 1.52
CA LYS A 137 10.79 -30.06 1.69
C LYS A 137 11.87 -30.77 0.86
N THR A 138 12.87 -30.02 0.42
CA THR A 138 14.11 -30.60 -0.12
C THR A 138 14.95 -31.20 1.01
N SER A 139 16.00 -31.95 0.67
CA SER A 139 16.98 -32.49 1.63
C SER A 139 17.60 -31.41 2.52
N CYS A 140 17.83 -30.20 1.98
CA CYS A 140 18.32 -29.03 2.72
C CYS A 140 17.21 -28.16 3.35
N GLY A 141 15.98 -28.67 3.43
CA GLY A 141 14.87 -27.99 4.11
C GLY A 141 14.28 -26.78 3.35
N LEU A 142 14.47 -26.71 2.04
CA LEU A 142 13.90 -25.65 1.19
C LEU A 142 12.47 -26.01 0.75
N PRO A 143 11.58 -25.01 0.59
CA PRO A 143 10.21 -25.27 0.17
C PRO A 143 10.13 -25.67 -1.30
N LYS A 144 9.35 -26.70 -1.62
CA LYS A 144 9.04 -27.07 -3.01
C LYS A 144 7.86 -26.28 -3.61
N ARG A 145 7.07 -25.64 -2.74
CA ARG A 145 5.90 -24.83 -3.09
C ARG A 145 5.93 -23.54 -2.32
N VAL A 146 5.54 -22.45 -2.98
CA VAL A 146 5.37 -21.15 -2.33
C VAL A 146 3.93 -20.68 -2.46
N SER A 147 3.41 -20.12 -1.38
CA SER A 147 2.23 -19.28 -1.43
C SER A 147 2.66 -17.84 -1.21
N ARG A 148 2.08 -16.91 -1.97
CA ARG A 148 2.33 -15.48 -1.80
C ARG A 148 1.08 -14.83 -1.27
N ALA A 149 0.92 -14.79 0.05
CA ALA A 149 -0.13 -13.96 0.63
C ALA A 149 0.09 -12.51 0.19
N LYS A 150 -0.99 -11.83 -0.22
CA LYS A 150 -0.91 -10.40 -0.52
C LYS A 150 -0.71 -9.68 0.82
N ARG A 151 0.53 -9.31 1.13
CA ARG A 151 0.85 -8.49 2.30
C ARG A 151 0.46 -7.05 1.98
N LEU A 152 -0.68 -6.65 2.53
CA LEU A 152 -1.23 -5.32 2.35
C LEU A 152 -0.89 -4.45 3.56
N MET A 153 -0.32 -3.28 3.29
CA MET A 153 0.11 -2.33 4.32
C MET A 153 -0.97 -1.26 4.55
N SER A 154 -0.92 -0.64 5.72
CA SER A 154 -1.51 0.68 5.96
C SER A 154 -0.70 1.74 5.19
N TRP A 155 -1.31 2.90 4.96
CA TRP A 155 -0.56 4.04 4.44
C TRP A 155 0.42 4.57 5.48
N SER A 156 1.62 4.91 5.02
CA SER A 156 2.55 5.73 5.79
C SER A 156 2.01 7.16 5.93
N LEU A 157 2.54 7.89 6.90
CA LEU A 157 2.28 9.33 7.02
C LEU A 157 2.76 10.10 5.78
N GLU A 158 3.86 9.66 5.16
CA GLU A 158 4.33 10.19 3.87
C GLU A 158 3.28 10.03 2.77
N HIS A 159 2.69 8.84 2.64
CA HIS A 159 1.63 8.64 1.64
C HIS A 159 0.44 9.57 1.91
N VAL A 160 -0.03 9.62 3.16
CA VAL A 160 -1.16 10.49 3.56
C VAL A 160 -0.83 11.96 3.21
N SER A 161 0.35 12.45 3.59
CA SER A 161 0.81 13.80 3.26
C SER A 161 0.85 14.06 1.75
N ARG A 162 1.41 13.14 0.95
CA ARG A 162 1.44 13.26 -0.52
C ARG A 162 0.04 13.28 -1.14
N LEU A 163 -0.90 12.51 -0.59
CA LEU A 163 -2.31 12.58 -0.98
C LEU A 163 -2.90 13.95 -0.66
N LEU A 164 -2.70 14.47 0.56
CA LEU A 164 -3.22 15.76 1.02
C LEU A 164 -2.61 16.95 0.24
N ARG A 165 -1.36 16.83 -0.22
CA ARG A 165 -0.68 17.80 -1.09
C ARG A 165 -1.06 17.67 -2.57
N SER A 166 -1.88 16.69 -2.93
CA SER A 166 -2.27 16.49 -4.32
C SER A 166 -3.27 17.56 -4.78
N PRO A 167 -3.45 17.76 -6.11
CA PRO A 167 -4.45 18.67 -6.65
C PRO A 167 -5.90 18.31 -6.28
N ILE A 168 -6.14 17.11 -5.73
CA ILE A 168 -7.45 16.74 -5.19
C ILE A 168 -7.86 17.69 -4.06
N TYR A 169 -6.92 18.05 -3.18
CA TYR A 169 -7.19 18.86 -1.99
C TYR A 169 -6.63 20.27 -2.09
N LEU A 170 -5.44 20.45 -2.67
CA LEU A 170 -4.85 21.79 -2.88
C LEU A 170 -5.40 22.50 -4.12
N GLY A 171 -6.19 21.81 -4.95
CA GLY A 171 -6.89 22.36 -6.10
C GLY A 171 -6.26 22.02 -7.45
N SER A 172 -7.11 21.72 -8.42
CA SER A 172 -6.75 21.40 -9.79
C SER A 172 -6.85 22.62 -10.71
N SER A 173 -6.13 22.57 -11.84
CA SER A 173 -6.17 23.65 -12.85
C SER A 173 -7.49 23.72 -13.62
N SER A 174 -8.26 22.63 -13.63
CA SER A 174 -9.53 22.51 -14.35
C SER A 174 -10.45 21.54 -13.62
N GLN A 175 -11.77 21.76 -13.76
CA GLN A 175 -12.79 20.92 -13.17
C GLN A 175 -12.75 19.45 -13.68
N LYS A 176 -12.30 19.26 -14.94
CA LYS A 176 -12.22 17.93 -15.57
C LYS A 176 -10.91 17.20 -15.29
N LEU A 177 -9.82 17.93 -15.08
CA LEU A 177 -8.46 17.37 -14.94
C LEU A 177 -8.01 17.40 -13.48
N ARG A 178 -8.47 16.42 -12.70
CA ARG A 178 -8.19 16.27 -11.26
C ARG A 178 -6.71 16.09 -10.91
N SER A 179 -5.89 15.60 -11.84
CA SER A 179 -4.48 15.32 -11.58
C SER A 179 -3.54 16.50 -11.89
N ARG A 180 -4.03 17.56 -12.54
CA ARG A 180 -3.20 18.68 -12.96
C ARG A 180 -3.18 19.74 -11.87
N LYS A 181 -2.00 19.96 -11.26
CA LYS A 181 -1.76 21.05 -10.29
C LYS A 181 -2.15 22.39 -10.91
N ALA A 182 -2.84 23.23 -10.15
CA ALA A 182 -3.09 24.60 -10.56
C ALA A 182 -1.80 25.43 -10.42
N THR A 183 -1.41 26.13 -11.49
CA THR A 183 -0.29 27.08 -11.48
C THR A 183 -0.74 28.53 -11.34
N ALA A 184 -2.04 28.78 -11.49
CA ALA A 184 -2.65 30.11 -11.43
C ALA A 184 -3.45 30.28 -10.13
N ARG A 185 -3.74 31.55 -9.79
CA ARG A 185 -4.60 31.92 -8.65
C ARG A 185 -5.99 31.28 -8.74
N LYS A 186 -6.47 30.97 -9.95
CA LYS A 186 -7.71 30.21 -10.17
C LYS A 186 -7.44 28.72 -10.08
N ARG A 187 -7.95 28.09 -9.02
CA ARG A 187 -7.91 26.64 -8.78
C ARG A 187 -9.30 26.10 -8.43
N TYR A 188 -9.53 24.81 -8.70
CA TYR A 188 -10.81 24.15 -8.45
C TYR A 188 -10.64 23.03 -7.42
N ILE A 189 -11.47 23.04 -6.37
CA ILE A 189 -11.57 21.94 -5.39
C ILE A 189 -12.99 21.39 -5.50
N ILE A 190 -13.13 20.13 -5.89
CA ILE A 190 -14.42 19.49 -6.12
C ILE A 190 -14.67 18.48 -5.01
N ARG A 191 -15.71 18.72 -4.22
CA ARG A 191 -16.04 17.95 -3.01
C ARG A 191 -16.98 16.77 -3.31
N ASP A 192 -16.55 15.86 -4.19
CA ASP A 192 -17.28 14.64 -4.56
C ASP A 192 -16.71 13.39 -3.88
N ALA A 193 -17.04 12.20 -4.37
CA ALA A 193 -16.53 10.94 -3.81
C ALA A 193 -15.00 10.86 -3.77
N ILE A 194 -14.29 11.40 -4.77
CA ILE A 194 -12.82 11.36 -4.82
C ILE A 194 -12.19 12.24 -3.73
N TYR A 195 -12.88 13.30 -3.32
CA TYR A 195 -12.42 14.16 -2.22
C TYR A 195 -12.77 13.56 -0.85
N TRP A 196 -14.03 13.17 -0.65
CA TRP A 196 -14.52 12.80 0.68
C TRP A 196 -14.25 11.36 1.08
N VAL A 197 -14.43 10.39 0.16
CA VAL A 197 -14.32 8.97 0.52
C VAL A 197 -12.93 8.64 1.07
N PRO A 198 -11.80 9.11 0.50
CA PRO A 198 -10.50 8.84 1.09
C PRO A 198 -10.35 9.40 2.51
N LEU A 199 -10.78 10.63 2.75
CA LEU A 199 -10.75 11.27 4.08
C LEU A 199 -11.58 10.49 5.11
N ILE A 200 -12.80 10.11 4.74
CA ILE A 200 -13.70 9.33 5.59
C ILE A 200 -13.11 7.93 5.86
N MET A 201 -12.51 7.29 4.85
CA MET A 201 -11.91 5.97 5.01
C MET A 201 -10.68 5.99 5.93
N ILE A 202 -9.82 7.00 5.85
CA ILE A 202 -8.65 7.10 6.73
C ILE A 202 -9.04 7.48 8.16
N THR A 203 -10.09 8.29 8.37
CA THR A 203 -10.50 8.82 9.69
C THR A 203 -11.54 7.96 10.41
N MET A 204 -12.48 7.34 9.69
CA MET A 204 -13.57 6.54 10.27
C MET A 204 -13.43 5.05 10.00
N GLY A 205 -12.55 4.65 9.08
CA GLY A 205 -12.32 3.25 8.76
C GLY A 205 -13.60 2.56 8.33
N VAL A 206 -14.40 3.20 7.46
CA VAL A 206 -15.58 2.59 6.80
C VAL A 206 -15.17 1.83 5.53
N ARG A 207 -15.96 0.84 5.11
CA ARG A 207 -15.65 0.09 3.87
C ARG A 207 -16.04 0.97 2.68
N PRO A 208 -15.35 0.87 1.52
CA PRO A 208 -15.70 1.67 0.35
C PRO A 208 -17.17 1.53 -0.06
N GLU A 209 -17.70 0.30 -0.06
CA GLU A 209 -19.10 0.07 -0.42
C GLU A 209 -20.06 0.68 0.61
N GLU A 210 -19.75 0.58 1.91
CA GLU A 210 -20.57 1.15 2.99
C GLU A 210 -20.76 2.67 2.82
N ILE A 211 -19.67 3.40 2.54
CA ILE A 211 -19.74 4.87 2.40
C ILE A 211 -20.29 5.32 1.05
N LEU A 212 -20.03 4.57 -0.03
CA LEU A 212 -20.56 4.89 -1.35
C LEU A 212 -22.06 4.63 -1.47
N GLN A 213 -22.59 3.76 -0.63
CA GLN A 213 -24.02 3.47 -0.48
C GLN A 213 -24.69 4.31 0.61
N ALA A 214 -23.96 5.16 1.35
CA ALA A 214 -24.58 5.97 2.38
C ALA A 214 -25.53 7.01 1.77
N ALA A 215 -26.75 7.06 2.31
CA ALA A 215 -27.78 8.03 1.98
C ALA A 215 -27.62 9.30 2.83
N VAL A 216 -28.20 10.41 2.37
CA VAL A 216 -28.21 11.65 3.15
C VAL A 216 -28.85 11.47 4.55
N PRO A 217 -29.97 10.73 4.71
CA PRO A 217 -30.57 10.46 6.02
C PRO A 217 -29.72 9.61 6.97
N ASP A 218 -28.71 8.89 6.46
CA ASP A 218 -27.82 8.08 7.31
C ASP A 218 -26.90 8.94 8.18
N VAL A 219 -26.77 10.24 7.85
CA VAL A 219 -26.05 11.22 8.67
C VAL A 219 -27.01 11.78 9.72
N VAL A 220 -26.89 11.27 10.94
CA VAL A 220 -27.83 11.51 12.03
C VAL A 220 -27.15 12.24 13.19
N ARG A 221 -27.94 12.99 13.97
CA ARG A 221 -27.48 13.52 15.26
C ARG A 221 -27.89 12.56 16.38
N ARG A 222 -26.93 12.09 17.17
CA ARG A 222 -27.16 11.22 18.36
C ARG A 222 -26.23 11.64 19.49
N GLY A 223 -26.71 11.65 20.74
CA GLY A 223 -25.90 12.11 21.88
C GLY A 223 -25.33 13.52 21.72
N GLY A 224 -26.02 14.40 20.98
CA GLY A 224 -25.54 15.76 20.69
C GLY A 224 -24.50 15.88 19.57
N ILE A 225 -23.87 14.78 19.15
CA ILE A 225 -22.85 14.74 18.10
C ILE A 225 -23.39 14.23 16.76
N LEU A 226 -22.67 14.52 15.66
CA LEU A 226 -23.02 14.04 14.33
C LEU A 226 -22.40 12.66 14.11
N CYS A 227 -23.21 11.72 13.61
CA CYS A 227 -22.84 10.32 13.39
C CYS A 227 -23.23 9.88 11.98
N LEU A 228 -22.53 8.87 11.47
CA LEU A 228 -22.89 8.11 10.28
C LEU A 228 -23.44 6.74 10.71
N PHE A 229 -24.67 6.46 10.30
CA PHE A 229 -25.22 5.12 10.37
C PHE A 229 -24.70 4.28 9.21
N VAL A 230 -24.12 3.12 9.49
CA VAL A 230 -23.59 2.23 8.47
C VAL A 230 -24.43 0.96 8.42
N GLY A 231 -25.06 0.70 7.27
CA GLY A 231 -25.76 -0.56 7.00
C GLY A 231 -27.28 -0.55 7.20
N ASP A 232 -27.95 0.60 7.01
CA ASP A 232 -29.42 0.73 7.17
C ASP A 232 -30.25 0.25 5.98
N GLU A 233 -29.62 -0.20 4.89
CA GLU A 233 -30.37 -0.62 3.70
C GLU A 233 -31.28 -1.84 4.01
N GLU A 234 -32.59 -1.66 3.83
CA GLU A 234 -33.62 -2.72 3.93
C GLU A 234 -33.44 -3.81 2.85
N ASP A 235 -32.85 -3.48 1.71
CA ASP A 235 -32.68 -4.37 0.54
C ASP A 235 -31.47 -5.33 0.61
N ALA A 236 -30.78 -5.42 1.75
CA ALA A 236 -29.55 -6.19 1.85
C ALA A 236 -29.79 -7.67 2.21
N VAL A 237 -30.31 -8.46 1.26
CA VAL A 237 -30.34 -9.95 1.31
C VAL A 237 -28.95 -10.58 1.59
N LEU A 238 -27.88 -9.77 1.54
CA LEU A 238 -26.48 -10.19 1.65
C LEU A 238 -25.65 -9.48 2.74
N LYS A 239 -26.21 -8.60 3.58
CA LYS A 239 -25.46 -7.98 4.70
C LYS A 239 -25.99 -8.48 6.04
N ASN A 240 -25.17 -9.23 6.76
CA ASN A 240 -25.47 -9.67 8.12
C ASN A 240 -25.79 -8.44 9.00
N GLU A 241 -26.88 -8.49 9.77
CA GLU A 241 -27.24 -7.51 10.82
C GLU A 241 -26.03 -7.09 11.68
N GLN A 242 -25.10 -8.03 11.84
CA GLN A 242 -23.82 -7.89 12.52
C GLN A 242 -22.87 -6.82 11.95
N SER A 243 -23.13 -6.23 10.78
CA SER A 243 -22.28 -5.16 10.21
C SER A 243 -22.81 -3.75 10.51
N ARG A 244 -24.04 -3.65 11.04
CA ARG A 244 -24.70 -2.40 11.41
C ARG A 244 -24.00 -1.74 12.59
N ARG A 245 -23.70 -0.45 12.46
CA ARG A 245 -23.06 0.34 13.52
C ARG A 245 -23.30 1.83 13.31
N VAL A 246 -23.27 2.58 14.40
CA VAL A 246 -23.24 4.04 14.41
C VAL A 246 -21.81 4.48 14.67
N LEU A 247 -21.25 5.33 13.80
CA LEU A 247 -19.92 5.88 13.96
C LEU A 247 -19.99 7.41 14.11
N PRO A 248 -19.40 8.00 15.15
CA PRO A 248 -19.31 9.46 15.26
C PRO A 248 -18.42 10.03 14.15
N ILE A 249 -18.80 11.18 13.62
CA ILE A 249 -18.04 11.89 12.58
C ILE A 249 -16.88 12.64 13.24
N PRO A 250 -15.62 12.34 12.87
CA PRO A 250 -14.44 12.97 13.47
C PRO A 250 -14.40 14.49 13.26
N GLN A 251 -13.84 15.21 14.24
CA GLN A 251 -13.79 16.67 14.27
C GLN A 251 -13.12 17.23 13.03
N ILE A 252 -12.04 16.60 12.56
CA ILE A 252 -11.33 17.03 11.37
C ILE A 252 -12.20 17.08 10.10
N LEU A 253 -13.21 16.22 9.98
CA LEU A 253 -14.17 16.27 8.87
C LEU A 253 -15.17 17.41 9.06
N LEU A 254 -15.59 17.66 10.29
CA LEU A 254 -16.48 18.77 10.65
C LEU A 254 -15.78 20.12 10.41
N ASP A 255 -14.51 20.24 10.76
CA ASP A 255 -13.69 21.43 10.53
C ASP A 255 -13.52 21.72 9.04
N LEU A 256 -13.46 20.67 8.20
CA LEU A 256 -13.49 20.82 6.75
C LEU A 256 -14.86 21.26 6.21
N GLY A 257 -15.90 21.29 7.03
CA GLY A 257 -17.25 21.66 6.64
C GLY A 257 -18.08 20.49 6.08
N PHE A 258 -17.86 19.26 6.58
CA PHE A 258 -18.63 18.09 6.15
C PHE A 258 -20.13 18.25 6.46
N ARG A 259 -20.47 18.80 7.63
CA ARG A 259 -21.86 19.03 8.04
C ARG A 259 -22.58 19.94 7.05
N GLU A 260 -21.99 21.07 6.71
CA GLU A 260 -22.54 22.07 5.80
C GLU A 260 -22.69 21.48 4.40
N TRP A 261 -21.73 20.64 3.98
CA TRP A 261 -21.80 19.90 2.72
C TRP A 261 -22.97 18.88 2.68
N VAL A 262 -23.21 18.14 3.76
CA VAL A 262 -24.36 17.21 3.87
C VAL A 262 -25.68 17.98 3.87
N VAL A 263 -25.77 19.09 4.61
CA VAL A 263 -26.97 19.95 4.64
C VAL A 263 -27.27 20.50 3.25
N ALA A 264 -26.26 20.92 2.49
CA ALA A 264 -26.44 21.38 1.12
C ALA A 264 -27.03 20.28 0.21
N LYS A 265 -26.56 19.03 0.36
CA LYS A 265 -27.12 17.86 -0.36
C LYS A 265 -28.56 17.56 0.00
N SER A 266 -28.89 17.63 1.30
CA SER A 266 -30.27 17.45 1.77
C SER A 266 -31.19 18.51 1.16
N ARG A 267 -30.76 19.78 1.16
CA ARG A 267 -31.53 20.89 0.58
C ARG A 267 -31.70 20.79 -0.92
N SER A 268 -30.76 20.18 -1.63
CA SER A 268 -30.87 19.93 -3.07
C SER A 268 -31.71 18.68 -3.41
N GLY A 269 -32.30 18.00 -2.43
CA GLY A 269 -33.12 16.80 -2.64
C GLY A 269 -32.32 15.56 -3.04
N GLU A 270 -31.01 15.54 -2.78
CA GLU A 270 -30.16 14.39 -3.11
C GLU A 270 -30.46 13.23 -2.15
N THR A 271 -30.67 12.03 -2.70
CA THR A 271 -30.88 10.82 -1.89
C THR A 271 -29.56 10.29 -1.33
N TRP A 272 -28.50 10.28 -2.15
CA TRP A 272 -27.22 9.65 -1.83
C TRP A 272 -26.15 10.70 -1.45
N LEU A 273 -25.24 10.34 -0.55
CA LEU A 273 -24.06 11.18 -0.30
C LEU A 273 -23.17 11.28 -1.56
N PHE A 274 -23.06 10.20 -2.34
CA PHE A 274 -22.18 10.13 -3.52
C PHE A 274 -22.92 9.68 -4.79
N PRO A 275 -23.79 10.53 -5.36
CA PRO A 275 -24.56 10.22 -6.58
C PRO A 275 -23.67 10.15 -7.84
N ASP A 276 -22.47 10.71 -7.80
CA ASP A 276 -21.48 10.72 -8.90
C ASP A 276 -20.85 9.34 -9.17
N ILE A 277 -20.99 8.40 -8.24
CA ILE A 277 -20.54 7.02 -8.37
C ILE A 277 -21.76 6.11 -8.56
N GLN A 278 -21.99 5.74 -9.81
CA GLN A 278 -23.02 4.77 -10.18
C GLN A 278 -22.58 3.34 -9.85
N PRO A 279 -23.52 2.41 -9.56
CA PRO A 279 -23.20 1.01 -9.34
C PRO A 279 -22.75 0.31 -10.63
N ASP A 280 -21.96 -0.76 -10.50
CA ASP A 280 -21.61 -1.61 -11.64
C ASP A 280 -22.82 -2.44 -12.13
N ARG A 281 -22.85 -2.73 -13.43
CA ARG A 281 -23.94 -3.52 -14.05
C ARG A 281 -24.01 -4.96 -13.53
N PRO A 282 -22.89 -5.70 -13.34
CA PRO A 282 -22.97 -7.11 -12.99
C PRO A 282 -23.38 -7.40 -11.53
N HIS A 283 -23.03 -6.51 -10.59
CA HIS A 283 -23.15 -6.80 -9.16
C HIS A 283 -23.80 -5.68 -8.35
N GLY A 284 -24.16 -4.55 -8.96
CA GLY A 284 -24.74 -3.40 -8.26
C GLY A 284 -23.74 -2.68 -7.33
N ARG A 285 -22.43 -2.94 -7.46
CA ARG A 285 -21.40 -2.43 -6.54
C ARG A 285 -20.85 -1.09 -6.99
N ARG A 286 -20.90 -0.09 -6.10
CA ARG A 286 -20.30 1.23 -6.33
C ARG A 286 -18.79 1.23 -6.09
N SER A 287 -18.30 0.41 -5.16
CA SER A 287 -16.88 0.35 -4.79
C SER A 287 -15.96 -0.11 -5.92
N GLN A 288 -16.45 -0.95 -6.84
CA GLN A 288 -15.66 -1.39 -7.99
C GLN A 288 -15.37 -0.20 -8.93
N ILE A 289 -16.39 0.56 -9.30
CA ILE A 289 -16.24 1.73 -10.18
C ILE A 289 -15.38 2.80 -9.52
N PHE A 290 -15.65 3.11 -8.25
CA PHE A 290 -14.85 4.07 -7.49
C PHE A 290 -13.39 3.64 -7.37
N GLY A 291 -13.14 2.37 -7.03
CA GLY A 291 -11.79 1.83 -6.88
C GLY A 291 -10.97 1.90 -8.17
N ASP A 292 -11.60 1.66 -9.32
CA ASP A 292 -10.94 1.79 -10.63
C ASP A 292 -10.64 3.25 -10.98
N ARG A 293 -11.59 4.18 -10.73
CA ARG A 293 -11.37 5.63 -10.90
C ARG A 293 -10.22 6.13 -10.02
N LEU A 294 -10.24 5.80 -8.73
CA LEU A 294 -9.23 6.22 -7.77
C LEU A 294 -7.85 5.62 -8.11
N ARG A 295 -7.79 4.34 -8.50
CA ARG A 295 -6.55 3.69 -8.94
C ARG A 295 -5.92 4.41 -10.13
N ASN A 296 -6.72 4.77 -11.13
CA ASN A 296 -6.23 5.49 -12.31
C ASN A 296 -5.73 6.89 -11.93
N LEU A 297 -6.47 7.61 -11.08
CA LEU A 297 -6.05 8.92 -10.58
C LEU A 297 -4.73 8.82 -9.78
N PHE A 298 -4.61 7.86 -8.88
CA PHE A 298 -3.38 7.62 -8.13
C PHE A 298 -2.21 7.22 -9.02
N LYS A 299 -2.47 6.51 -10.14
CA LYS A 299 -1.44 6.24 -11.16
C LYS A 299 -0.88 7.55 -11.70
N THR A 300 -1.76 8.45 -12.12
CA THR A 300 -1.38 9.75 -12.69
C THR A 300 -0.68 10.65 -11.67
N LEU A 301 -1.11 10.59 -10.40
CA LEU A 301 -0.49 11.32 -9.28
C LEU A 301 0.78 10.65 -8.72
N LYS A 302 1.19 9.51 -9.27
CA LYS A 302 2.32 8.69 -8.76
C LYS A 302 2.16 8.27 -7.29
N LEU A 303 0.92 8.08 -6.81
CA LEU A 303 0.56 7.68 -5.44
C LEU A 303 0.32 6.16 -5.28
N GLN A 304 0.84 5.32 -6.18
CA GLN A 304 0.61 3.88 -6.11
C GLN A 304 1.75 3.15 -5.38
N ASP A 305 1.42 2.29 -4.41
CA ASP A 305 2.31 1.24 -3.89
C ASP A 305 1.70 -0.14 -4.18
N PRO A 306 2.47 -1.11 -4.73
CA PRO A 306 1.99 -2.49 -4.96
C PRO A 306 1.46 -3.22 -3.72
N ARG A 307 1.85 -2.77 -2.53
CA ARG A 307 1.45 -3.31 -1.21
C ARG A 307 0.25 -2.57 -0.62
N GLU A 308 -0.31 -1.60 -1.32
CA GLU A 308 -1.46 -0.84 -0.87
C GLU A 308 -2.62 -1.03 -1.85
N ASP A 309 -3.82 -1.14 -1.31
CA ASP A 309 -5.04 -1.04 -2.11
C ASP A 309 -6.00 -0.07 -1.43
N ILE A 310 -7.22 0.04 -1.94
CA ILE A 310 -8.21 0.96 -1.36
C ILE A 310 -8.46 0.69 0.13
N TYR A 311 -8.28 -0.56 0.61
CA TYR A 311 -8.44 -0.90 2.02
C TYR A 311 -7.23 -0.51 2.87
N ALA A 312 -6.11 -0.09 2.27
CA ALA A 312 -4.98 0.48 3.01
C ALA A 312 -5.42 1.69 3.84
N MET A 313 -6.33 2.53 3.33
CA MET A 313 -6.91 3.67 4.06
C MET A 313 -7.54 3.27 5.39
N ARG A 314 -8.40 2.23 5.37
CA ARG A 314 -9.00 1.67 6.58
C ARG A 314 -7.95 1.10 7.54
N ARG A 315 -6.93 0.42 7.00
CA ARG A 315 -5.82 -0.12 7.80
C ARG A 315 -5.01 0.99 8.44
N THR A 316 -4.92 2.16 7.82
CA THR A 316 -4.26 3.34 8.39
C THR A 316 -4.91 3.76 9.70
N LEU A 317 -6.26 3.84 9.77
CA LEU A 317 -6.96 4.09 11.04
C LEU A 317 -6.59 3.03 12.09
N SER A 318 -6.71 1.75 11.72
CA SER A 318 -6.40 0.64 12.64
C SER A 318 -4.96 0.71 13.18
N SER A 319 -4.01 1.06 12.32
CA SER A 319 -2.59 1.17 12.65
C SER A 319 -2.31 2.37 13.54
N LYS A 320 -2.99 3.50 13.29
CA LYS A 320 -2.89 4.71 14.11
C LYS A 320 -3.46 4.49 15.51
N LEU A 321 -4.66 3.93 15.61
CA LEU A 321 -5.27 3.57 16.90
C LEU A 321 -4.41 2.55 17.67
N MET A 322 -3.76 1.61 16.97
CA MET A 322 -2.78 0.72 17.59
C MET A 322 -1.58 1.47 18.17
N GLY A 323 -1.07 2.47 17.44
CA GLY A 323 0.02 3.33 17.94
C GLY A 323 -0.37 4.15 19.17
N LEU A 324 -1.66 4.44 19.35
CA LEU A 324 -2.22 5.10 20.53
C LEU A 324 -2.52 4.13 21.69
N GLY A 325 -2.15 2.84 21.56
CA GLY A 325 -2.36 1.84 22.61
C GLY A 325 -3.78 1.29 22.70
N ILE A 326 -4.68 1.64 21.78
CA ILE A 326 -6.08 1.16 21.79
C ILE A 326 -6.11 -0.33 21.48
N ASP A 327 -6.84 -1.12 22.27
CA ASP A 327 -6.85 -2.57 22.19
C ASP A 327 -7.48 -3.11 20.89
N THR A 328 -7.20 -4.38 20.57
CA THR A 328 -7.69 -5.01 19.34
C THR A 328 -9.21 -5.06 19.28
N GLY A 329 -9.90 -5.39 20.37
CA GLY A 329 -11.35 -5.53 20.41
C GLY A 329 -12.05 -4.21 20.09
N THR A 330 -11.62 -3.12 20.71
CA THR A 330 -12.15 -1.77 20.41
C THR A 330 -11.92 -1.39 18.96
N ARG A 331 -10.70 -1.59 18.43
CA ARG A 331 -10.41 -1.35 17.01
C ARG A 331 -11.29 -2.20 16.08
N GLN A 332 -11.51 -3.48 16.39
CA GLN A 332 -12.40 -4.34 15.60
C GLN A 332 -13.84 -3.85 15.64
N ARG A 333 -14.32 -3.30 16.78
CA ARG A 333 -15.66 -2.73 16.92
C ARG A 333 -15.86 -1.53 16.00
N ILE A 334 -14.90 -0.60 15.97
CA ILE A 334 -14.88 0.56 15.06
C ILE A 334 -14.92 0.08 13.60
N LEU A 335 -14.08 -0.92 13.30
CA LEU A 335 -13.95 -1.52 11.98
C LEU A 335 -15.03 -2.59 11.69
N GLY A 336 -16.07 -2.76 12.50
CA GLY A 336 -17.12 -3.75 12.24
C GLY A 336 -16.57 -5.14 11.84
N HIS A 337 -15.52 -5.61 12.52
CA HIS A 337 -14.99 -6.96 12.42
C HIS A 337 -15.56 -7.81 13.57
N LEU A 338 -15.81 -9.09 13.29
CA LEU A 338 -16.39 -10.02 14.27
C LEU A 338 -15.28 -10.57 15.18
N GLU A 339 -15.42 -10.38 16.49
CA GLU A 339 -14.86 -11.31 17.48
C GLU A 339 -15.96 -11.79 18.42
N GLY A 340 -16.21 -13.10 18.38
CA GLY A 340 -16.47 -13.95 19.55
C GLY A 340 -17.76 -13.81 20.36
N THR A 341 -18.34 -12.62 20.52
CA THR A 341 -19.55 -12.46 21.33
C THR A 341 -20.46 -11.38 20.74
N THR A 342 -21.73 -11.75 20.64
CA THR A 342 -22.84 -10.90 20.21
C THR A 342 -23.13 -9.88 21.31
N VAL A 343 -22.24 -8.90 21.49
CA VAL A 343 -22.51 -7.75 22.38
C VAL A 343 -22.93 -6.57 21.51
N ASP A 344 -24.03 -5.97 21.94
CA ASP A 344 -24.83 -4.96 21.25
C ASP A 344 -23.98 -3.85 20.60
N LYS A 345 -24.19 -3.65 19.30
CA LYS A 345 -23.40 -2.74 18.43
C LYS A 345 -23.99 -1.34 18.35
N HIS A 346 -25.09 -1.12 19.05
CA HIS A 346 -25.58 0.19 19.38
C HIS A 346 -24.85 0.68 20.62
N TYR A 347 -23.92 1.61 20.42
CA TYR A 347 -23.29 2.31 21.54
C TYR A 347 -24.36 3.09 22.30
N SER A 348 -24.27 3.09 23.63
CA SER A 348 -24.95 4.11 24.44
C SER A 348 -24.45 5.49 24.05
N ASP A 349 -25.18 6.55 24.41
CA ASP A 349 -24.71 7.93 24.13
C ASP A 349 -23.32 8.19 24.72
N HIS A 350 -23.02 7.67 25.92
CA HIS A 350 -21.67 7.70 26.50
C HIS A 350 -20.63 6.97 25.64
N GLY A 351 -20.94 5.77 25.15
CA GLY A 351 -20.04 5.03 24.28
C GLY A 351 -19.80 5.70 22.91
N LEU A 352 -20.74 6.53 22.43
CA LEU A 352 -20.55 7.34 21.22
C LEU A 352 -19.59 8.51 21.44
N LEU A 353 -19.63 9.15 22.61
CA LEU A 353 -18.69 10.21 22.98
C LEU A 353 -17.28 9.65 23.14
N GLU A 354 -17.11 8.54 23.86
CA GLU A 354 -15.81 7.86 23.96
C GLU A 354 -15.25 7.50 22.57
N LEU A 355 -16.10 7.00 21.67
CA LEU A 355 -15.69 6.69 20.32
C LEU A 355 -15.32 7.96 19.52
N LYS A 356 -16.03 9.08 19.73
CA LYS A 356 -15.70 10.37 19.12
C LYS A 356 -14.32 10.82 19.56
N ASP A 357 -14.03 10.77 20.86
CA ASP A 357 -12.73 11.15 21.43
C ASP A 357 -11.60 10.28 20.86
N LEU A 358 -11.83 8.97 20.74
CA LEU A 358 -10.88 8.06 20.11
C LEU A 358 -10.58 8.42 18.66
N LEU A 359 -11.60 8.69 17.84
CA LEU A 359 -11.40 9.06 16.45
C LEU A 359 -10.75 10.44 16.30
N ASP A 360 -11.08 11.39 17.17
CA ASP A 360 -10.51 12.74 17.19
C ASP A 360 -9.05 12.75 17.65
N SER A 361 -8.66 11.82 18.51
CA SER A 361 -7.26 11.69 18.98
C SER A 361 -6.28 11.30 17.87
N VAL A 362 -6.77 10.81 16.73
CA VAL A 362 -5.92 10.37 15.63
C VAL A 362 -5.48 11.56 14.78
N ASP A 363 -4.22 11.95 14.90
CA ASP A 363 -3.64 12.99 14.05
C ASP A 363 -3.14 12.45 12.70
N TYR A 364 -3.60 13.09 11.62
CA TYR A 364 -3.16 12.85 10.24
C TYR A 364 -2.30 13.99 9.68
N GLY A 365 -2.01 15.00 10.52
CA GLY A 365 -1.30 16.21 10.13
C GLY A 365 -2.09 17.05 9.14
N ILE A 366 -3.43 17.08 9.20
CA ILE A 366 -4.25 17.87 8.27
C ILE A 366 -4.34 19.32 8.78
N ASP A 367 -3.94 20.28 7.94
CA ASP A 367 -4.15 21.71 8.19
C ASP A 367 -5.40 22.19 7.47
N VAL A 368 -6.39 22.64 8.24
CA VAL A 368 -7.60 23.25 7.73
C VAL A 368 -7.47 24.77 7.77
N GLY A 369 -7.80 25.43 6.67
CA GLY A 369 -7.77 26.88 6.57
C GLY A 369 -8.88 27.42 5.67
N HIS A 370 -8.90 28.73 5.51
CA HIS A 370 -9.87 29.44 4.70
C HIS A 370 -9.15 30.21 3.59
N ASP A 371 -9.72 30.19 2.40
CA ASP A 371 -9.25 30.95 1.24
C ASP A 371 -10.48 31.65 0.65
N ARG A 372 -10.36 32.96 0.37
CA ARG A 372 -11.47 33.79 -0.15
C ARG A 372 -12.04 33.27 -1.47
N GLY A 373 -11.29 32.45 -2.20
CA GLY A 373 -11.75 31.79 -3.43
C GLY A 373 -12.71 30.62 -3.20
N PHE A 374 -12.89 30.14 -1.96
CA PHE A 374 -13.76 29.02 -1.63
C PHE A 374 -14.78 29.39 -0.54
N ALA A 375 -16.04 29.00 -0.76
CA ALA A 375 -17.12 29.22 0.20
C ALA A 375 -17.12 28.23 1.38
N PHE A 376 -16.04 27.47 1.54
CA PHE A 376 -15.92 26.41 2.53
C PHE A 376 -14.46 26.27 3.00
N PRO A 377 -14.22 25.71 4.21
CA PRO A 377 -12.87 25.40 4.68
C PRO A 377 -12.17 24.39 3.75
N ILE A 378 -10.88 24.60 3.52
CA ILE A 378 -10.05 23.77 2.65
C ILE A 378 -8.84 23.23 3.40
N ILE A 379 -8.24 22.17 2.85
CA ILE A 379 -6.92 21.73 3.29
C ILE A 379 -5.91 22.69 2.70
N VAL A 380 -5.16 23.38 3.56
CA VAL A 380 -4.12 24.35 3.14
C VAL A 380 -2.73 23.74 3.12
N GLY A 381 -2.54 22.64 3.84
CA GLY A 381 -1.25 21.99 3.97
C GLY A 381 -1.30 20.75 4.85
N THR A 382 -0.12 20.33 5.29
CA THR A 382 0.02 19.25 6.24
C THR A 382 1.21 19.50 7.16
N ARG A 383 0.97 19.36 8.48
CA ARG A 383 1.98 19.43 9.56
C ARG A 383 2.83 18.18 9.67
N THR A 384 2.61 17.20 8.80
CA THR A 384 3.39 15.96 8.83
C THR A 384 4.84 16.31 8.54
N ALA A 385 5.69 16.17 9.56
CA ALA A 385 7.14 16.28 9.43
C ALA A 385 7.64 15.10 8.59
N LEU A 386 7.65 15.28 7.27
CA LEU A 386 8.36 14.39 6.36
C LEU A 386 9.84 14.75 6.42
N GLN A 387 10.74 13.79 6.30
CA GLN A 387 12.15 14.11 6.05
C GLN A 387 12.30 14.37 4.54
N ALA A 388 13.07 15.39 4.17
CA ALA A 388 13.28 15.74 2.77
C ALA A 388 13.91 14.53 2.06
N ALA A 389 13.23 14.00 1.05
CA ALA A 389 13.78 12.95 0.20
C ALA A 389 14.36 13.60 -1.05
N LEU A 390 15.64 13.37 -1.32
CA LEU A 390 16.28 13.78 -2.55
C LEU A 390 16.42 12.55 -3.45
N ASP A 391 15.98 12.68 -4.71
CA ASP A 391 16.33 11.75 -5.76
C ASP A 391 17.74 12.09 -6.25
N VAL A 392 18.64 11.10 -6.21
CA VAL A 392 20.04 11.26 -6.59
C VAL A 392 20.28 10.54 -7.91
N ASP A 393 20.59 11.31 -8.95
CA ASP A 393 21.08 10.79 -10.22
C ASP A 393 22.59 11.01 -10.31
N VAL A 394 23.30 9.98 -10.79
CA VAL A 394 24.75 10.02 -10.95
C VAL A 394 25.12 9.49 -12.33
N ALA A 395 26.03 10.19 -13.01
CA ALA A 395 26.70 9.71 -14.20
C ALA A 395 28.12 9.25 -13.86
N LEU A 396 28.56 8.18 -14.52
CA LEU A 396 29.91 7.65 -14.38
C LEU A 396 30.72 7.90 -15.66
N SER A 397 32.00 8.22 -15.51
CA SER A 397 32.96 8.31 -16.62
C SER A 397 33.33 6.92 -17.16
N ASP A 398 34.09 6.89 -18.27
CA ASP A 398 34.66 5.65 -18.83
C ASP A 398 35.66 4.99 -17.87
N GLN A 399 36.30 5.80 -17.00
CA GLN A 399 37.15 5.34 -15.90
C GLN A 399 36.35 4.95 -14.64
N ARG A 400 35.03 5.12 -14.71
CA ARG A 400 34.03 4.62 -13.76
C ARG A 400 34.07 5.36 -12.42
N GLU A 401 34.43 6.63 -12.52
CA GLU A 401 34.37 7.62 -11.46
C GLU A 401 33.08 8.43 -11.64
N VAL A 402 32.56 9.00 -10.55
CA VAL A 402 31.44 9.93 -10.65
C VAL A 402 31.88 11.12 -11.52
N SER A 403 31.22 11.31 -12.67
CA SER A 403 31.50 12.40 -13.61
C SER A 403 30.46 13.50 -13.56
N ALA A 404 29.25 13.20 -13.09
CA ALA A 404 28.22 14.19 -12.82
C ALA A 404 27.25 13.71 -11.73
N VAL A 405 26.68 14.66 -10.99
CA VAL A 405 25.68 14.42 -9.94
C VAL A 405 24.53 15.41 -10.13
N GLN A 406 23.30 14.93 -10.00
CA GLN A 406 22.10 15.75 -9.95
C GLN A 406 21.24 15.31 -8.76
N LEU A 407 20.88 16.27 -7.92
CA LEU A 407 19.97 16.12 -6.80
C LEU A 407 18.65 16.81 -7.16
N ARG A 408 17.56 16.05 -7.08
CA ARG A 408 16.21 16.59 -7.26
C ARG A 408 15.39 16.39 -5.99
N ASP A 409 14.51 17.33 -5.71
CA ASP A 409 13.53 17.15 -4.66
C ASP A 409 12.55 16.06 -5.09
N ALA A 410 12.40 15.00 -4.29
CA ALA A 410 11.63 13.82 -4.69
C ALA A 410 10.11 14.08 -4.75
N GLU A 411 9.62 15.22 -4.25
CA GLU A 411 8.20 15.60 -4.29
C GLU A 411 7.86 16.51 -5.47
N THR A 412 8.72 17.45 -5.79
CA THR A 412 8.53 18.49 -6.81
C THR A 412 9.21 18.15 -8.15
N ASP A 413 10.21 17.25 -8.13
CA ASP A 413 11.10 16.94 -9.25
C ASP A 413 11.95 18.16 -9.70
N GLU A 414 12.00 19.21 -8.87
CA GLU A 414 12.85 20.39 -9.09
C GLU A 414 14.31 20.04 -8.83
N ILE A 415 15.20 20.54 -9.67
CA ILE A 415 16.65 20.36 -9.54
C ILE A 415 17.12 21.28 -8.42
N VAL A 416 17.59 20.67 -7.33
CA VAL A 416 18.09 21.39 -6.16
C VAL A 416 19.59 21.62 -6.29
N PHE A 417 20.30 20.70 -6.96
CA PHE A 417 21.72 20.83 -7.26
C PHE A 417 22.09 19.97 -8.48
N GLU A 418 22.98 20.47 -9.32
CA GLU A 418 23.59 19.69 -10.39
C GLU A 418 25.00 20.18 -10.69
N ALA A 419 25.89 19.25 -11.03
CA ALA A 419 27.27 19.57 -11.40
C ALA A 419 27.91 18.43 -12.19
N THR A 420 28.81 18.78 -13.11
CA THR A 420 29.83 17.87 -13.63
C THR A 420 31.10 18.01 -12.80
N ILE A 421 31.89 16.93 -12.70
CA ILE A 421 33.15 16.94 -11.97
C ILE A 421 34.28 17.28 -12.95
N SER A 422 35.01 18.36 -12.67
CA SER A 422 36.16 18.81 -13.45
C SER A 422 37.17 17.67 -13.68
N GLY A 423 37.70 17.59 -14.91
CA GLY A 423 38.67 16.55 -15.29
C GLY A 423 38.06 15.18 -15.57
N ARG A 424 36.75 14.99 -15.40
CA ARG A 424 36.04 13.74 -15.71
C ARG A 424 35.07 13.95 -16.86
N LYS A 425 35.11 13.06 -17.86
CA LYS A 425 34.21 13.12 -19.02
C LYS A 425 32.78 12.74 -18.59
N ALA A 426 31.90 13.72 -18.49
CA ALA A 426 30.46 13.53 -18.27
C ALA A 426 29.73 13.20 -19.59
N PRO A 427 28.56 12.54 -19.54
CA PRO A 427 27.76 12.29 -20.74
C PRO A 427 27.31 13.60 -21.39
N SER A 428 27.31 13.67 -22.71
CA SER A 428 26.84 14.85 -23.47
C SER A 428 25.31 14.91 -23.62
N THR A 429 24.59 13.97 -23.01
CA THR A 429 23.12 13.86 -23.09
C THR A 429 22.46 14.52 -21.89
N PHE A 430 21.25 15.04 -22.09
CA PHE A 430 20.38 15.53 -21.01
C PHE A 430 20.18 14.45 -19.94
N PRO A 431 20.29 14.76 -18.62
CA PRO A 431 20.32 16.12 -18.03
C PRO A 431 21.71 16.75 -17.85
N TRP A 432 22.80 16.14 -18.35
CA TRP A 432 24.18 16.51 -17.98
C TRP A 432 24.82 17.56 -18.89
N ASN A 433 24.22 17.81 -20.06
CA ASN A 433 24.74 18.68 -21.11
C ASN A 433 24.78 20.18 -20.72
N GLU A 434 23.99 20.58 -19.72
CA GLU A 434 23.87 21.98 -19.26
C GLU A 434 24.48 22.19 -17.86
N CYS A 435 24.99 21.13 -17.23
CA CYS A 435 25.53 21.20 -15.87
C CYS A 435 26.93 21.86 -15.83
N GLY A 436 27.10 22.85 -14.96
CA GLY A 436 28.41 23.50 -14.72
C GLY A 436 29.46 22.54 -14.15
N ALA A 437 30.72 22.73 -14.54
CA ALA A 437 31.85 21.95 -14.03
C ALA A 437 32.36 22.51 -12.69
N LEU A 438 32.52 21.63 -11.70
CA LEU A 438 33.03 21.94 -10.36
C LEU A 438 34.10 20.93 -9.95
N GLU A 439 35.05 21.35 -9.11
CA GLU A 439 36.01 20.44 -8.51
C GLU A 439 35.30 19.46 -7.55
N GLU A 440 35.83 18.24 -7.42
CA GLU A 440 35.21 17.19 -6.59
C GLU A 440 34.98 17.64 -5.14
N LYS A 441 35.92 18.43 -4.59
CA LYS A 441 35.83 18.98 -3.24
C LYS A 441 34.70 20.00 -3.11
N ASP A 442 34.47 20.81 -4.14
CA ASP A 442 33.42 21.83 -4.15
C ASP A 442 32.04 21.22 -4.38
N VAL A 443 31.95 20.16 -5.20
CA VAL A 443 30.73 19.36 -5.32
C VAL A 443 30.38 18.75 -3.98
N ALA A 444 31.33 18.13 -3.29
CA ALA A 444 31.10 17.57 -1.96
C ALA A 444 30.68 18.65 -0.94
N ALA A 445 31.37 19.79 -0.91
CA ALA A 445 31.07 20.89 -0.01
C ALA A 445 29.69 21.53 -0.27
N ARG A 446 29.29 21.70 -1.54
CA ARG A 446 27.97 22.22 -1.89
C ARG A 446 26.86 21.24 -1.57
N ILE A 447 27.07 19.94 -1.79
CA ILE A 447 26.10 18.92 -1.37
C ILE A 447 25.95 18.95 0.16
N ILE A 448 27.04 19.12 0.90
CA ILE A 448 27.01 19.27 2.37
C ILE A 448 26.24 20.54 2.76
N SER A 449 26.59 21.69 2.20
CA SER A 449 25.92 22.98 2.48
C SER A 449 24.43 22.94 2.14
N LEU A 450 24.05 22.30 1.03
CA LEU A 450 22.66 22.20 0.61
C LEU A 450 21.85 21.31 1.57
N VAL A 451 22.48 20.26 2.09
CA VAL A 451 21.90 19.42 3.14
C VAL A 451 21.80 20.19 4.45
N ASP A 452 22.82 20.97 4.82
CA ASP A 452 22.81 21.83 6.01
C ASP A 452 21.76 22.95 5.90
N ASP A 453 21.59 23.60 4.74
CA ASP A 453 20.58 24.63 4.50
C ASP A 453 19.15 24.04 4.55
N ILE A 454 18.95 22.83 4.04
CA ILE A 454 17.68 22.10 4.17
C ILE A 454 17.37 21.77 5.63
N LEU A 455 18.39 21.54 6.46
CA LEU A 455 18.27 21.27 7.89
C LEU A 455 18.06 22.59 8.69
N VAL A 456 18.78 23.66 8.37
CA VAL A 456 18.70 24.98 9.03
C VAL A 456 17.39 25.72 8.71
N LEU A 457 16.90 25.64 7.46
CA LEU A 457 15.59 26.20 7.10
C LEU A 457 14.43 25.52 7.86
N ARG A 458 14.64 24.29 8.36
CA ARG A 458 13.69 23.62 9.28
C ARG A 458 13.81 24.12 10.70
N ASP A 459 15.01 24.36 11.20
CA ASP A 459 15.20 24.92 12.54
C ASP A 459 14.46 26.26 12.68
N LEU A 460 14.51 27.11 11.64
CA LEU A 460 13.75 28.37 11.58
C LEU A 460 12.23 28.19 11.46
N HIS A 461 11.75 27.06 10.90
CA HIS A 461 10.31 26.76 10.81
C HIS A 461 9.76 26.04 12.06
N LEU A 462 10.63 25.49 12.90
CA LEU A 462 10.29 24.72 14.11
C LEU A 462 10.26 25.57 15.39
N GLU A 463 10.40 26.90 15.31
CA GLU A 463 10.37 27.82 16.46
C GLU A 463 9.01 27.95 17.19
N ALA A 464 8.11 26.98 17.06
CA ALA A 464 6.93 26.85 17.90
C ALA A 464 6.95 25.52 18.67
N GLY A 465 7.77 25.44 19.73
CA GLY A 465 7.54 24.50 20.85
C GLY A 465 8.41 23.24 20.96
N ALA A 466 9.56 23.12 20.27
CA ALA A 466 10.48 22.00 20.46
C ALA A 466 11.34 22.15 21.74
N THR A 467 11.55 21.07 22.50
CA THR A 467 12.43 21.11 23.69
C THR A 467 13.92 21.03 23.30
N PRO A 468 14.86 21.55 24.11
CA PRO A 468 16.30 21.49 23.82
C PRO A 468 16.87 20.07 23.65
N GLU A 469 16.20 19.06 24.19
CA GLU A 469 16.57 17.65 24.05
C GLU A 469 16.10 17.07 22.72
N ASP A 470 14.91 17.45 22.25
CA ASP A 470 14.42 17.10 20.91
C ASP A 470 15.35 17.65 19.83
N ILE A 471 15.83 18.89 20.01
CA ILE A 471 16.80 19.55 19.11
C ILE A 471 18.12 18.79 19.08
N ARG A 472 18.67 18.41 20.25
CA ARG A 472 19.92 17.62 20.31
C ARG A 472 19.78 16.26 19.66
N GLN A 473 18.64 15.60 19.85
CA GLN A 473 18.38 14.29 19.27
C GLN A 473 18.15 14.37 17.75
N LEU A 474 17.52 15.43 17.26
CA LEU A 474 17.40 15.76 15.83
C LEU A 474 18.76 16.02 15.18
N LEU A 475 19.62 16.83 15.81
CA LEU A 475 20.97 17.13 15.32
C LEU A 475 21.86 15.87 15.26
N ALA A 476 21.75 14.98 16.27
CA ALA A 476 22.45 13.70 16.27
C ALA A 476 21.97 12.80 15.11
N HIS A 477 20.66 12.74 14.86
CA HIS A 477 20.09 11.97 13.75
C HIS A 477 20.44 12.54 12.37
N ALA A 478 20.46 13.87 12.23
CA ALA A 478 20.88 14.54 10.99
C ALA A 478 22.33 14.22 10.66
N ARG A 479 23.22 14.24 11.66
CA ARG A 479 24.63 13.84 11.49
C ARG A 479 24.77 12.38 11.05
N THR A 480 24.05 11.45 11.67
CA THR A 480 24.06 10.03 11.26
C THR A 480 23.51 9.83 9.83
N ALA A 481 22.53 10.63 9.42
CA ALA A 481 21.96 10.61 8.08
C ALA A 481 22.94 11.14 7.01
N ILE A 482 23.69 12.20 7.32
CA ILE A 482 24.77 12.75 6.49
C ILE A 482 25.89 11.70 6.32
N GLU A 483 26.29 11.06 7.41
CA GLU A 483 27.29 9.98 7.39
C GLU A 483 26.80 8.77 6.57
N GLY A 484 25.50 8.46 6.61
CA GLY A 484 24.88 7.42 5.80
C GLY A 484 24.90 7.69 4.29
N LEU A 485 24.67 8.94 3.87
CA LEU A 485 24.73 9.33 2.46
C LEU A 485 26.19 9.32 1.95
N LEU A 486 27.13 9.82 2.75
CA LEU A 486 28.58 9.70 2.49
C LEU A 486 29.00 8.22 2.40
N HIS A 487 28.46 7.36 3.28
CA HIS A 487 28.71 5.93 3.25
C HIS A 487 28.14 5.27 1.99
N CYS A 488 26.93 5.63 1.55
CA CYS A 488 26.35 5.13 0.31
C CYS A 488 27.16 5.53 -0.92
N VAL A 489 27.58 6.79 -1.02
CA VAL A 489 28.44 7.27 -2.12
C VAL A 489 29.77 6.49 -2.13
N ARG A 490 30.37 6.27 -0.96
CA ARG A 490 31.61 5.48 -0.81
C ARG A 490 31.38 3.99 -1.14
N GLN A 491 30.28 3.39 -0.70
CA GLN A 491 29.91 1.99 -0.98
C GLN A 491 29.63 1.75 -2.46
N ILE A 492 28.95 2.68 -3.13
CA ILE A 492 28.75 2.62 -4.59
C ILE A 492 30.12 2.63 -5.29
N ALA A 493 31.03 3.51 -4.87
CA ALA A 493 32.39 3.55 -5.39
C ALA A 493 33.22 2.29 -5.07
N GLN A 494 32.96 1.60 -3.95
CA GLN A 494 33.69 0.41 -3.51
C GLN A 494 33.14 -0.91 -4.10
N ALA A 495 31.83 -1.15 -4.01
CA ALA A 495 31.16 -2.34 -4.53
C ALA A 495 31.40 -2.50 -6.03
N TRP A 496 31.55 -1.40 -6.74
CA TRP A 496 31.74 -1.39 -8.18
C TRP A 496 33.23 -1.58 -8.58
N ARG A 497 34.19 -1.20 -7.71
CA ARG A 497 35.60 -1.65 -7.83
C ARG A 497 35.71 -3.18 -7.68
N ALA A 498 34.96 -3.75 -6.74
CA ALA A 498 34.96 -5.20 -6.47
C ALA A 498 34.30 -6.03 -7.59
N HIS A 499 33.34 -5.47 -8.34
CA HIS A 499 32.74 -6.15 -9.50
C HIS A 499 33.71 -6.24 -10.71
N ARG A 500 34.71 -5.34 -10.80
CA ARG A 500 35.71 -5.31 -11.88
C ARG A 500 36.84 -6.34 -11.69
N SER A 501 37.15 -6.74 -10.45
CA SER A 501 38.12 -7.81 -10.17
C SER A 501 37.60 -9.22 -10.53
N GLN A 502 36.30 -9.37 -10.80
CA GLN A 502 35.68 -10.63 -11.26
C GLN A 502 35.41 -10.68 -12.77
N THR A 503 35.57 -9.58 -13.51
CA THR A 503 35.23 -9.50 -14.95
C THR A 503 36.42 -8.96 -15.76
N THR A 504 37.45 -9.78 -15.90
CA THR A 504 38.68 -9.52 -16.68
C THR A 504 38.62 -10.06 -18.11
N GLU A 505 37.44 -10.18 -18.72
CA GLU A 505 37.32 -10.66 -20.12
C GLU A 505 36.19 -9.98 -20.89
N ILE A 506 36.19 -8.64 -21.04
CA ILE A 506 35.49 -8.01 -22.18
C ILE A 506 36.32 -6.80 -22.66
N GLY A 507 36.65 -6.81 -23.96
CA GLY A 507 37.59 -5.92 -24.64
C GLY A 507 37.27 -4.42 -24.57
N ALA A 508 38.32 -3.62 -24.68
CA ALA A 508 38.43 -2.21 -24.29
C ALA A 508 37.87 -1.18 -25.29
N ASN A 509 36.90 -1.50 -26.15
CA ASN A 509 36.38 -0.52 -27.12
C ASN A 509 34.88 -0.26 -26.93
N SER A 510 34.59 1.00 -26.57
CA SER A 510 33.28 1.67 -26.47
C SER A 510 32.22 0.98 -25.60
N VAL A 511 32.24 1.26 -24.29
CA VAL A 511 31.09 1.03 -23.40
C VAL A 511 30.42 2.39 -23.13
N PRO A 512 29.11 2.57 -23.40
CA PRO A 512 28.42 3.83 -23.12
C PRO A 512 28.38 4.13 -21.61
N SER A 513 28.46 5.42 -21.26
CA SER A 513 28.37 5.92 -19.89
C SER A 513 27.15 5.34 -19.15
N LEU A 514 27.38 4.72 -17.99
CA LEU A 514 26.34 4.10 -17.18
C LEU A 514 25.66 5.14 -16.28
N GLN A 515 24.34 5.26 -16.37
CA GLN A 515 23.54 6.09 -15.46
C GLN A 515 22.98 5.25 -14.31
N VAL A 516 23.16 5.73 -13.08
CA VAL A 516 22.62 5.08 -11.88
C VAL A 516 21.71 6.06 -11.16
N ARG A 517 20.46 5.63 -10.92
CA ARG A 517 19.47 6.37 -10.13
C ARG A 517 19.28 5.70 -8.79
N ALA A 518 19.45 6.45 -7.71
CA ALA A 518 19.18 6.00 -6.35
C ALA A 518 18.14 6.91 -5.69
N LYS A 519 17.13 6.30 -5.06
CA LYS A 519 16.20 7.04 -4.20
C LYS A 519 16.72 6.98 -2.78
N VAL A 520 17.12 8.13 -2.23
CA VAL A 520 17.50 8.25 -0.83
C VAL A 520 16.30 8.81 -0.09
N SER A 521 15.73 7.99 0.80
CA SER A 521 14.61 8.39 1.64
C SER A 521 15.06 8.30 3.08
N TYR A 522 14.87 9.38 3.81
CA TYR A 522 15.09 9.41 5.25
C TYR A 522 13.74 9.12 5.92
N ALA A 523 13.73 8.22 6.91
CA ALA A 523 12.57 8.04 7.77
C ALA A 523 12.98 8.12 9.25
N TYR A 524 12.36 9.03 10.01
CA TYR A 524 12.28 8.93 11.46
C TYR A 524 11.12 8.01 11.81
N SER A 525 11.40 6.94 12.55
CA SER A 525 10.38 6.07 13.13
C SER A 525 10.29 6.34 14.62
N PRO A 526 9.25 7.03 15.12
CA PRO A 526 9.01 7.12 16.56
C PRO A 526 8.65 5.76 17.18
N PHE A 527 8.42 4.72 16.37
CA PHE A 527 8.03 3.37 16.81
C PHE A 527 9.19 2.49 17.31
N ALA A 528 10.43 2.97 17.31
CA ALA A 528 11.60 2.20 17.75
C ALA A 528 12.02 2.55 19.19
N ALA A 529 11.07 2.62 20.12
CA ALA A 529 11.38 2.91 21.52
C ALA A 529 12.14 1.78 22.26
N ASN A 530 12.42 0.62 21.63
CA ASN A 530 13.07 -0.50 22.32
C ASN A 530 14.25 -1.20 21.62
N HIS A 531 14.75 -0.69 20.48
CA HIS A 531 16.05 -1.14 19.98
C HIS A 531 16.80 0.03 19.35
N SER A 532 18.02 0.26 19.85
CA SER A 532 19.01 1.25 19.42
C SER A 532 19.57 0.98 18.02
N THR A 533 18.70 0.86 17.02
CA THR A 533 19.13 0.63 15.63
C THR A 533 18.30 1.51 14.70
N THR A 534 18.83 2.70 14.42
CA THR A 534 18.43 3.52 13.28
C THR A 534 18.74 2.73 12.00
N ALA A 535 17.73 2.09 11.43
CA ALA A 535 17.89 1.41 10.14
C ALA A 535 17.82 2.46 9.02
N CYS A 536 18.98 2.91 8.54
CA CYS A 536 19.10 3.64 7.29
C CYS A 536 18.79 2.66 6.14
N ALA A 537 17.53 2.58 5.71
CA ALA A 537 17.14 1.73 4.59
C ALA A 537 17.32 2.48 3.26
N ALA A 538 18.53 2.48 2.72
CA ALA A 538 18.75 2.88 1.33
C ALA A 538 18.13 1.82 0.40
N TRP A 539 17.03 2.16 -0.27
CA TRP A 539 16.47 1.29 -1.32
C TRP A 539 17.22 1.55 -2.63
N LEU A 540 18.32 0.82 -2.83
CA LEU A 540 19.01 0.80 -4.12
C LEU A 540 18.18 -0.02 -5.13
N ARG A 541 17.44 0.67 -6.00
CA ARG A 541 16.89 0.08 -7.22
C ARG A 541 17.87 0.35 -8.36
N PHE A 542 18.70 -0.64 -8.67
CA PHE A 542 19.49 -0.62 -9.89
C PHE A 542 18.57 -0.90 -11.08
N GLY A 543 18.41 0.08 -11.97
CA GLY A 543 17.76 -0.10 -13.26
C GLY A 543 18.71 0.42 -14.34
N PRO A 544 19.18 -0.40 -15.29
CA PRO A 544 19.88 0.13 -16.45
C PRO A 544 18.86 0.93 -17.28
N ARG A 545 19.12 2.22 -17.49
CA ARG A 545 18.63 2.91 -18.69
C ARG A 545 19.68 2.68 -19.76
N ILE A 546 19.44 1.70 -20.62
CA ILE A 546 20.05 1.74 -21.95
C ILE A 546 19.38 2.92 -22.63
N ALA A 547 20.14 4.01 -22.84
CA ALA A 547 19.71 5.05 -23.74
C ALA A 547 19.61 4.40 -25.12
N ASN A 548 18.38 4.22 -25.62
CA ASN A 548 18.19 3.96 -27.04
C ASN A 548 18.73 5.20 -27.78
N MET A 549 19.59 4.95 -28.78
CA MET A 549 19.95 5.94 -29.81
C MET A 549 18.70 6.52 -30.47
#